data_AF-A0A8T7ENV9-F1
#
_entry.id   AF-A0A8T7ENV9-F1
#
_cell.length_a   1.000
_cell.length_b   1.000
_cell.length_c   1.000
_cell.angle_alpha   90.00
_cell.angle_beta   90.00
_cell.angle_gamma   90.00
#
_symmetry.space_group_name_H-M   'P 1'
#
loop_
_entity.id
_entity.type
_entity.pdbx_description
1 polymer ?
#
loop_
_entity_poly.entity_id
_entity_poly.type
_entity_poly.pdbx_seq_one_letter_code
_entity_poly.pdbx_strand_id
1 'polypeptide(L)'
;MTNWTSFESFLKDALNTPIGSRQPLVEQLLRQRANFPWIEHDTATFIFARPGASRVAVNLDTIRRDPPFVPMENLAGTTLWYVSVKFKPDDLLDYMIVIDDSMTSVARDSNIVARVNKYWHSDPYNPTKISTRQMSVSVLRMPEARPFPDWEKLHRVPHGRVDEHSVRSVQLNFGGRKCWVYTPPDYDSGYEPLPADRAA
;
A
#
# COMPACT_ATOMS: atom_id res chain seq x y z
N MET A 1 -32.70 -1.86 9.99
CA MET A 1 -31.25 -1.58 10.11
C MET A 1 -30.83 -0.90 8.83
N THR A 2 -30.17 0.27 8.90
CA THR A 2 -29.67 0.96 7.71
C THR A 2 -28.56 0.13 7.08
N ASN A 3 -28.69 -0.23 5.80
CA ASN A 3 -27.65 -0.90 5.03
C ASN A 3 -27.13 0.11 4.01
N TRP A 4 -26.06 0.82 4.35
CA TRP A 4 -25.42 1.76 3.43
C TRP A 4 -24.85 1.00 2.24
N THR A 5 -25.26 1.37 1.03
CA THR A 5 -24.79 0.75 -0.22
C THR A 5 -23.57 1.44 -0.79
N SER A 6 -23.31 2.68 -0.36
CA SER A 6 -22.12 3.48 -0.69
C SER A 6 -21.54 4.17 0.55
N PHE A 7 -20.26 4.55 0.50
CA PHE A 7 -19.68 5.39 1.55
C PHE A 7 -20.36 6.75 1.61
N GLU A 8 -20.75 7.32 0.47
CA GLU A 8 -21.50 8.58 0.40
C GLU A 8 -22.86 8.48 1.11
N SER A 9 -23.58 7.36 0.97
CA SER A 9 -24.85 7.14 1.66
C SER A 9 -24.68 7.10 3.19
N PHE A 10 -23.58 6.49 3.67
CA PHE A 10 -23.19 6.52 5.08
C PHE A 10 -22.86 7.95 5.53
N LEU A 11 -22.03 8.65 4.76
CA LEU A 11 -21.58 9.99 5.11
C LEU A 11 -22.76 10.96 5.20
N LYS A 12 -23.72 10.87 4.27
CA LYS A 12 -24.94 11.67 4.28
C LYS A 12 -25.78 11.43 5.55
N ASP A 13 -25.96 10.17 5.94
CA ASP A 13 -26.70 9.80 7.15
C ASP A 13 -25.99 10.31 8.42
N ALA A 14 -24.67 10.14 8.49
CA ALA A 14 -23.87 10.64 9.58
C ALA A 14 -23.88 12.17 9.68
N LEU A 15 -23.78 12.88 8.56
CA LEU A 15 -23.80 14.35 8.55
C LEU A 15 -25.16 14.93 8.96
N ASN A 16 -26.27 14.25 8.63
CA ASN A 16 -27.61 14.59 9.07
C ASN A 16 -27.88 14.25 10.56
N THR A 17 -27.00 13.48 11.18
CA THR A 17 -27.08 13.14 12.60
C THR A 17 -26.35 14.20 13.45
N PRO A 18 -26.89 14.62 14.61
CA PRO A 18 -26.21 15.54 15.52
C PRO A 18 -24.81 15.06 15.89
N ILE A 19 -23.84 15.96 15.99
CA ILE A 19 -22.41 15.66 16.20
C ILE A 19 -22.18 14.65 17.35
N GLY A 20 -22.84 14.85 18.50
CA GLY A 20 -22.71 13.98 19.67
C GLY A 20 -23.32 12.58 19.52
N SER A 21 -24.03 12.30 18.42
CA SER A 21 -24.72 11.04 18.16
C SER A 21 -24.19 10.30 16.92
N ARG A 22 -23.08 10.75 16.33
CA ARG A 22 -22.52 10.15 15.10
C ARG A 22 -21.67 8.91 15.35
N GLN A 23 -21.01 8.79 16.51
CA GLN A 23 -20.11 7.67 16.80
C GLN A 23 -20.78 6.28 16.68
N PRO A 24 -22.03 6.06 17.15
CA PRO A 24 -22.73 4.79 16.93
C PRO A 24 -22.90 4.40 15.45
N LEU A 25 -23.04 5.37 14.54
CA LEU A 25 -23.13 5.10 13.10
C LEU A 25 -21.79 4.62 12.54
N VAL A 26 -20.67 5.22 12.99
CA VAL A 26 -19.32 4.74 12.64
C VAL A 26 -19.12 3.31 13.11
N GLU A 27 -19.49 3.01 14.34
CA GLU A 27 -19.37 1.64 14.87
C GLU A 27 -20.25 0.64 14.11
N GLN A 28 -21.45 1.06 13.71
CA GLN A 28 -22.32 0.25 12.86
C GLN A 28 -21.69 0.00 11.49
N LEU A 29 -21.10 1.03 10.86
CA LEU A 29 -20.40 0.91 9.59
C LEU A 29 -19.30 -0.15 9.68
N LEU A 30 -18.44 -0.05 10.70
CA LEU A 30 -17.32 -0.97 10.89
C LEU A 30 -17.77 -2.40 11.23
N ARG A 31 -18.93 -2.56 11.88
CA ARG A 31 -19.53 -3.89 12.11
C ARG A 31 -20.10 -4.50 10.82
N GLN A 32 -20.74 -3.69 9.98
CA GLN A 32 -21.32 -4.14 8.72
C GLN A 32 -20.27 -4.37 7.63
N ARG A 33 -19.17 -3.60 7.66
CA ARG A 33 -18.09 -3.66 6.69
C ARG A 33 -16.74 -3.74 7.40
N ALA A 34 -16.16 -4.93 7.37
CA ALA A 34 -14.84 -5.18 7.94
C ALA A 34 -13.68 -4.70 7.05
N ASN A 35 -13.90 -4.60 5.73
CA ASN A 35 -12.84 -4.42 4.74
C ASN A 35 -12.90 -3.06 4.06
N PHE A 36 -11.76 -2.37 4.08
CA PHE A 36 -11.50 -1.12 3.37
C PHE A 36 -10.18 -1.22 2.59
N PRO A 37 -9.97 -0.40 1.54
CA PRO A 37 -10.79 0.73 1.09
C PRO A 37 -12.16 0.29 0.54
N TRP A 38 -13.18 1.14 0.68
CA TRP A 38 -14.48 0.92 0.04
C TRP A 38 -14.38 1.37 -1.42
N ILE A 39 -14.32 0.40 -2.34
CA ILE A 39 -14.21 0.65 -3.77
C ILE A 39 -15.61 0.76 -4.39
N GLU A 40 -15.83 1.85 -5.11
CA GLU A 40 -17.05 2.17 -5.82
C GLU A 40 -16.68 2.73 -7.20
N HIS A 41 -16.86 1.95 -8.27
CA HIS A 41 -16.42 2.28 -9.62
C HIS A 41 -14.92 2.64 -9.69
N ASP A 42 -14.60 3.90 -10.04
CA ASP A 42 -13.25 4.46 -10.18
C ASP A 42 -12.72 5.06 -8.87
N THR A 43 -13.46 4.94 -7.76
CA THR A 43 -13.16 5.63 -6.51
C THR A 43 -12.91 4.63 -5.39
N ALA A 44 -11.86 4.85 -4.60
CA ALA A 44 -11.59 4.08 -3.38
C ALA A 44 -11.63 5.02 -2.16
N THR A 45 -12.44 4.65 -1.17
CA THR A 45 -12.54 5.39 0.09
C THR A 45 -11.73 4.71 1.18
N PHE A 46 -10.67 5.37 1.61
CA PHE A 46 -9.80 4.95 2.70
C PHE A 46 -10.37 5.47 4.01
N ILE A 47 -10.19 4.72 5.09
CA ILE A 47 -10.63 5.12 6.43
C ILE A 47 -9.56 4.85 7.49
N PHE A 48 -9.66 5.57 8.60
CA PHE A 48 -9.00 5.24 9.85
C PHE A 48 -9.96 5.58 11.00
N ALA A 49 -10.26 4.63 11.89
CA ALA A 49 -11.29 4.82 12.91
C ALA A 49 -10.81 4.41 14.31
N ARG A 50 -9.84 5.14 14.85
CA ARG A 50 -9.33 4.96 16.23
C ARG A 50 -9.22 6.30 16.95
N PRO A 51 -9.44 6.34 18.28
CA PRO A 51 -9.27 7.56 19.06
C PRO A 51 -7.80 7.99 19.12
N GLY A 52 -7.58 9.27 19.39
CA GLY A 52 -6.25 9.82 19.71
C GLY A 52 -5.46 10.38 18.53
N ALA A 53 -5.84 10.08 17.29
CA ALA A 53 -5.22 10.70 16.12
C ALA A 53 -5.64 12.16 15.99
N SER A 54 -4.65 13.04 15.79
CA SER A 54 -4.84 14.47 15.51
C SER A 54 -4.73 14.79 14.02
N ARG A 55 -4.07 13.91 13.26
CA ARG A 55 -3.91 14.03 11.82
C ARG A 55 -3.79 12.67 11.16
N VAL A 56 -4.50 12.48 10.06
CA VAL A 56 -4.41 11.26 9.27
C VAL A 56 -4.28 11.61 7.78
N ALA A 57 -3.46 10.85 7.06
CA ALA A 57 -3.34 10.93 5.62
C ALA A 57 -3.13 9.53 5.02
N VAL A 58 -3.30 9.43 3.71
CA VAL A 58 -2.89 8.25 2.93
C VAL A 58 -1.62 8.60 2.17
N ASN A 59 -0.60 7.76 2.29
CA ASN A 59 0.57 7.78 1.41
C ASN A 59 0.34 6.80 0.25
N LEU A 60 0.54 7.27 -0.98
CA LEU A 60 0.44 6.48 -2.21
C LEU A 60 1.67 6.75 -3.07
N ASP A 61 2.23 5.70 -3.65
CA ASP A 61 3.42 5.76 -4.51
C ASP A 61 3.18 6.52 -5.82
N THR A 62 1.92 6.77 -6.18
CA THR A 62 1.53 7.52 -7.39
C THR A 62 1.55 9.04 -7.21
N ILE A 63 1.72 9.55 -5.98
CA ILE A 63 1.67 10.99 -5.71
C ILE A 63 2.97 11.68 -6.11
N ARG A 64 2.89 12.54 -7.14
CA ARG A 64 4.03 13.30 -7.68
C ARG A 64 4.22 14.67 -7.01
N ARG A 65 4.22 14.72 -5.68
CA ARG A 65 4.53 15.93 -4.90
C ARG A 65 5.15 15.58 -3.55
N ASP A 66 5.75 16.58 -2.92
CA ASP A 66 6.38 16.46 -1.61
C ASP A 66 5.68 17.36 -0.58
N PRO A 67 5.12 16.80 0.51
CA PRO A 67 5.11 15.37 0.84
C PRO A 67 4.07 14.57 0.03
N PRO A 68 4.29 13.25 -0.15
CA PRO A 68 3.45 12.36 -0.94
C PRO A 68 2.22 11.87 -0.15
N PHE A 69 1.41 12.80 0.38
CA PHE A 69 0.30 12.48 1.27
C PHE A 69 -1.02 13.08 0.79
N VAL A 70 -2.09 12.31 0.77
CA VAL A 70 -3.47 12.81 0.67
C VAL A 70 -4.07 12.92 2.07
N PRO A 71 -4.30 14.14 2.61
CA PRO A 71 -4.89 14.30 3.93
C PRO A 71 -6.31 13.70 4.00
N MET A 72 -6.65 13.14 5.16
CA MET A 72 -7.98 12.64 5.46
C MET A 72 -8.75 13.65 6.29
N GLU A 73 -10.06 13.69 6.10
CA GLU A 73 -10.98 14.52 6.89
C GLU A 73 -11.48 13.71 8.09
N ASN A 74 -11.52 14.34 9.27
CA ASN A 74 -12.20 13.76 10.42
C ASN A 74 -13.71 14.04 10.36
N LEU A 75 -14.53 13.01 10.48
CA LEU A 75 -15.96 13.16 10.68
C LEU A 75 -16.21 13.69 12.11
N ALA A 76 -16.53 14.98 12.21
CA ALA A 76 -16.67 15.67 13.49
C ALA A 76 -17.59 14.94 14.47
N GLY A 77 -17.14 14.84 15.72
CA GLY A 77 -17.82 14.10 16.80
C GLY A 77 -17.52 12.61 16.83
N THR A 78 -16.58 12.13 16.00
CA THR A 78 -16.25 10.71 15.89
C THR A 78 -14.76 10.44 15.80
N THR A 79 -14.39 9.17 15.92
CA THR A 79 -13.04 8.68 15.68
C THR A 79 -12.71 8.44 14.19
N LEU A 80 -13.67 8.63 13.28
CA LEU A 80 -13.52 8.30 11.87
C LEU A 80 -12.79 9.41 11.10
N TRP A 81 -11.74 9.02 10.41
CA TRP A 81 -11.07 9.78 9.36
C TRP A 81 -11.33 9.10 8.03
N TYR A 82 -11.52 9.87 6.95
CA TYR A 82 -11.77 9.31 5.62
C TYR A 82 -11.20 10.18 4.49
N VAL A 83 -10.94 9.55 3.35
CA VAL A 83 -10.72 10.25 2.07
C VAL A 83 -11.12 9.35 0.91
N SER A 84 -11.76 9.93 -0.10
CA SER A 84 -12.12 9.25 -1.35
C SER A 84 -11.23 9.75 -2.48
N VAL A 85 -10.54 8.82 -3.16
CA VAL A 85 -9.59 9.13 -4.23
C VAL A 85 -9.95 8.36 -5.48
N LYS A 86 -9.80 9.00 -6.66
CA LYS A 86 -10.02 8.36 -7.95
C LYS A 86 -8.78 7.63 -8.46
N PHE A 87 -8.99 6.48 -9.06
CA PHE A 87 -7.98 5.59 -9.61
C PHE A 87 -8.40 5.11 -11.00
N LYS A 88 -7.44 4.58 -11.76
CA LYS A 88 -7.76 3.84 -12.97
C LYS A 88 -8.37 2.48 -12.61
N PRO A 89 -9.23 1.91 -13.46
CA PRO A 89 -9.88 0.62 -13.18
C PRO A 89 -8.90 -0.54 -12.94
N ASP A 90 -7.69 -0.46 -13.53
CA ASP A 90 -6.64 -1.47 -13.47
C ASP A 90 -5.51 -1.14 -12.48
N ASP A 91 -5.64 -0.08 -11.68
CA ASP A 91 -4.62 0.31 -10.71
C ASP A 91 -4.41 -0.78 -9.65
N LEU A 92 -3.13 -1.11 -9.45
CA LEU A 92 -2.62 -2.03 -8.44
C LEU A 92 -1.42 -1.38 -7.79
N LEU A 93 -1.57 -0.94 -6.55
CA LEU A 93 -0.56 -0.14 -5.85
C LEU A 93 -0.56 -0.43 -4.35
N ASP A 94 0.57 -0.19 -3.72
CA ASP A 94 0.70 -0.18 -2.27
C ASP A 94 0.47 1.22 -1.68
N TYR A 95 0.10 1.22 -0.41
CA TYR A 95 -0.18 2.42 0.35
C TYR A 95 0.01 2.20 1.85
N MET A 96 0.13 3.30 2.57
CA MET A 96 0.18 3.32 4.04
C MET A 96 -0.76 4.39 4.58
N ILE A 97 -1.29 4.15 5.78
CA ILE A 97 -1.98 5.16 6.59
C ILE A 97 -0.94 5.88 7.42
N VAL A 98 -0.89 7.21 7.29
CA VAL A 98 0.04 8.10 7.97
C VAL A 98 -0.69 8.77 9.11
N ILE A 99 -0.26 8.54 10.35
CA ILE A 99 -0.93 9.00 11.58
C ILE A 99 0.01 9.94 12.32
N ASP A 100 -0.45 11.16 12.61
CA ASP A 100 0.27 12.18 13.41
C ASP A 100 1.68 12.55 12.92
N ASP A 101 1.97 12.27 11.65
CA ASP A 101 3.17 12.76 10.95
C ASP A 101 3.14 14.29 10.80
N SER A 102 4.32 14.92 10.81
CA SER A 102 4.48 16.38 10.66
C SER A 102 3.91 16.92 9.35
N MET A 103 3.69 16.08 8.34
CA MET A 103 3.31 16.44 6.97
C MET A 103 4.28 17.43 6.34
N THR A 104 5.54 17.40 6.76
CA THR A 104 6.61 18.18 6.14
C THR A 104 7.27 17.38 5.01
N SER A 105 8.06 18.06 4.18
CA SER A 105 8.86 17.42 3.13
C SER A 105 9.54 16.13 3.61
N VAL A 106 9.44 15.06 2.82
CA VAL A 106 10.17 13.80 3.04
C VAL A 106 11.53 13.82 2.36
N ALA A 107 11.67 14.56 1.26
CA ALA A 107 12.92 14.66 0.49
C ALA A 107 14.06 15.32 1.29
N ARG A 108 13.73 16.14 2.29
CA ARG A 108 14.70 16.83 3.16
C ARG A 108 14.85 16.19 4.54
N ASP A 109 14.24 15.03 4.76
CA ASP A 109 14.26 14.38 6.06
C ASP A 109 15.60 13.69 6.32
N SER A 110 16.34 14.15 7.33
CA SER A 110 17.63 13.58 7.70
C SER A 110 17.54 12.15 8.23
N ASN A 111 16.36 11.69 8.65
CA ASN A 111 16.13 10.34 9.14
C ASN A 111 14.73 9.82 8.76
N ILE A 112 14.51 9.72 7.45
CA ILE A 112 13.23 9.25 6.90
C ILE A 112 12.81 7.87 7.43
N VAL A 113 13.76 6.97 7.66
CA VAL A 113 13.47 5.61 8.16
C VAL A 113 12.82 5.65 9.55
N ALA A 114 13.35 6.48 10.47
CA ALA A 114 12.75 6.61 11.80
C ALA A 114 11.35 7.25 11.74
N ARG A 115 11.13 8.21 10.85
CA ARG A 115 9.83 8.85 10.65
C ARG A 115 8.79 7.86 10.09
N VAL A 116 9.14 7.13 9.04
CA VAL A 116 8.27 6.11 8.44
C VAL A 116 7.91 5.05 9.49
N ASN A 117 8.89 4.49 10.20
CA ASN A 117 8.65 3.48 11.23
C ASN A 117 7.73 3.96 12.37
N LYS A 118 7.75 5.26 12.66
CA LYS A 118 6.98 5.83 13.77
C LYS A 118 5.55 6.18 13.38
N TYR A 119 5.34 6.73 12.20
CA TYR A 119 4.07 7.38 11.84
C TYR A 119 3.32 6.71 10.69
N TRP A 120 3.95 5.79 9.95
CA TRP A 120 3.37 5.20 8.75
C TRP A 120 3.05 3.74 9.03
N HIS A 121 1.81 3.35 8.79
CA HIS A 121 1.28 2.05 9.18
C HIS A 121 0.54 1.39 8.03
N SER A 122 0.63 0.06 7.94
CA SER A 122 -0.32 -0.70 7.10
C SER A 122 -1.74 -0.40 7.58
N ASP A 123 -2.68 -0.24 6.65
CA ASP A 123 -4.10 -0.09 6.98
C ASP A 123 -4.60 -1.31 7.78
N PRO A 124 -5.13 -1.11 9.00
CA PRO A 124 -5.67 -2.21 9.80
C PRO A 124 -6.97 -2.81 9.23
N TYR A 125 -7.67 -2.11 8.34
CA TYR A 125 -8.92 -2.53 7.73
C TYR A 125 -8.75 -3.14 6.33
N ASN A 126 -7.52 -3.16 5.80
CA ASN A 126 -7.23 -3.82 4.53
C ASN A 126 -6.71 -5.25 4.76
N PRO A 127 -7.43 -6.30 4.31
CA PRO A 127 -6.96 -7.67 4.44
C PRO A 127 -5.80 -8.00 3.49
N THR A 128 -5.60 -7.23 2.42
CA THR A 128 -4.54 -7.48 1.44
C THR A 128 -3.31 -6.65 1.76
N LYS A 129 -2.21 -7.35 2.09
CA LYS A 129 -0.94 -6.75 2.51
C LYS A 129 0.25 -7.42 1.84
N ILE A 130 1.30 -6.64 1.61
CA ILE A 130 2.63 -7.16 1.28
C ILE A 130 3.49 -6.98 2.53
N SER A 131 4.05 -8.07 3.03
CA SER A 131 4.86 -8.07 4.25
C SER A 131 6.24 -8.63 3.95
N THR A 132 7.26 -7.84 4.28
CA THR A 132 8.67 -8.24 4.27
C THR A 132 9.19 -8.28 5.71
N ARG A 133 10.45 -8.67 5.89
CA ARG A 133 11.11 -8.57 7.22
C ARG A 133 11.24 -7.12 7.73
N GLN A 134 11.17 -6.14 6.83
CA GLN A 134 11.46 -4.74 7.12
C GLN A 134 10.19 -3.89 7.25
N MET A 135 9.15 -4.20 6.47
CA MET A 135 7.92 -3.40 6.44
C MET A 135 6.71 -4.23 6.01
N SER A 136 5.53 -3.76 6.42
CA SER A 136 4.24 -4.26 5.94
C SER A 136 3.45 -3.09 5.36
N VAL A 137 2.97 -3.24 4.13
CA VAL A 137 2.17 -2.25 3.41
C VAL A 137 0.83 -2.84 3.02
N SER A 138 -0.18 -1.98 2.88
CA SER A 138 -1.49 -2.38 2.38
C SER A 138 -1.54 -2.24 0.87
N VAL A 139 -2.33 -3.08 0.20
CA VAL A 139 -2.46 -3.06 -1.26
C VAL A 139 -3.85 -2.60 -1.67
N LEU A 140 -3.94 -1.56 -2.49
CA LEU A 140 -5.14 -1.23 -3.24
C LEU A 140 -5.15 -2.06 -4.53
N ARG A 141 -6.26 -2.78 -4.74
CA ARG A 141 -6.51 -3.52 -5.98
C ARG A 141 -7.85 -3.08 -6.56
N MET A 142 -7.81 -2.29 -7.64
CA MET A 142 -9.02 -1.89 -8.35
C MET A 142 -9.65 -3.08 -9.09
N PRO A 143 -10.94 -3.04 -9.46
CA PRO A 143 -11.67 -4.22 -9.93
C PRO A 143 -11.11 -4.89 -11.19
N GLU A 144 -10.51 -4.12 -12.09
CA GLU A 144 -9.89 -4.62 -13.33
C GLU A 144 -8.38 -4.84 -13.19
N ALA A 145 -7.83 -4.65 -11.98
CA ALA A 145 -6.43 -4.88 -11.73
C ALA A 145 -6.07 -6.35 -11.99
N ARG A 146 -5.04 -6.53 -12.82
CA ARG A 146 -4.50 -7.85 -13.16
C ARG A 146 -4.21 -8.62 -11.86
N PRO A 147 -4.61 -9.89 -11.76
CA PRO A 147 -4.26 -10.69 -10.60
C PRO A 147 -2.74 -10.77 -10.48
N PHE A 148 -2.20 -10.77 -9.26
CA PHE A 148 -0.83 -11.21 -9.06
C PHE A 148 -0.76 -12.67 -9.51
N PRO A 149 0.01 -13.01 -10.54
CA PRO A 149 0.26 -14.41 -10.86
C PRO A 149 0.91 -15.05 -9.64
N ASP A 150 0.27 -16.09 -9.13
CA ASP A 150 0.89 -16.97 -8.16
C ASP A 150 1.91 -17.83 -8.91
N TRP A 151 3.13 -17.31 -9.01
CA TRP A 151 4.21 -17.96 -9.75
C TRP A 151 4.52 -19.36 -9.21
N GLU A 152 4.25 -19.61 -7.92
CA GLU A 152 4.41 -20.94 -7.31
C GLU A 152 3.41 -21.95 -7.88
N LYS A 153 2.22 -21.50 -8.33
CA LYS A 153 1.20 -22.37 -8.94
C LYS A 153 1.44 -22.68 -10.42
N LEU A 154 2.44 -22.09 -11.06
CA LEU A 154 2.73 -22.28 -12.48
C LEU A 154 3.60 -23.52 -12.77
N HIS A 155 3.31 -24.66 -12.14
CA HIS A 155 4.11 -25.88 -12.21
C HIS A 155 4.34 -26.48 -13.62
N ARG A 156 3.54 -26.07 -14.61
CA ARG A 156 3.64 -26.55 -16.01
C ARG A 156 4.47 -25.63 -16.90
N VAL A 157 4.95 -24.51 -16.38
CA VAL A 157 5.86 -23.60 -17.08
C VAL A 157 7.28 -23.98 -16.68
N PRO A 158 8.21 -24.19 -17.64
CA PRO A 158 9.61 -24.41 -17.29
C PRO A 158 10.13 -23.26 -16.42
N HIS A 159 10.78 -23.61 -15.31
CA HIS A 159 11.32 -22.64 -14.37
C HIS A 159 12.82 -22.47 -14.57
N GLY A 160 13.26 -21.22 -14.54
CA GLY A 160 14.67 -20.90 -14.42
C GLY A 160 15.19 -21.12 -13.00
N ARG A 161 16.46 -20.81 -12.77
CA ARG A 161 17.12 -20.90 -11.46
C ARG A 161 17.63 -19.53 -11.03
N VAL A 162 17.52 -19.22 -9.74
CA VAL A 162 18.17 -18.04 -9.15
C VAL A 162 19.32 -18.53 -8.29
N ASP A 163 20.54 -18.21 -8.69
CA ASP A 163 21.76 -18.57 -7.99
C ASP A 163 22.27 -17.37 -7.18
N GLU A 164 22.55 -17.56 -5.90
CA GLU A 164 23.14 -16.54 -5.03
C GLU A 164 24.66 -16.64 -5.02
N HIS A 165 25.33 -15.55 -5.37
CA HIS A 165 26.78 -15.40 -5.38
C HIS A 165 27.24 -14.37 -4.35
N SER A 166 28.46 -14.56 -3.84
CA SER A 166 29.17 -13.57 -3.05
C SER A 166 30.23 -12.90 -3.91
N VAL A 167 30.13 -11.59 -4.12
CA VAL A 167 31.00 -10.83 -5.03
C VAL A 167 32.01 -10.00 -4.24
N ARG A 168 33.23 -9.96 -4.78
CA ARG A 168 34.33 -9.09 -4.35
C ARG A 168 34.73 -8.18 -5.50
N SER A 169 34.89 -6.89 -5.22
CA SER A 169 35.44 -5.91 -6.18
C SER A 169 36.74 -5.35 -5.62
N VAL A 170 37.84 -5.60 -6.34
CA VAL A 170 39.16 -5.03 -6.00
C VAL A 170 39.16 -3.53 -6.23
N GLN A 171 38.58 -3.07 -7.35
CA GLN A 171 38.54 -1.66 -7.71
C GLN A 171 37.69 -0.81 -6.75
N LEU A 172 36.59 -1.38 -6.24
CA LEU A 172 35.70 -0.70 -5.29
C LEU A 172 35.99 -1.05 -3.83
N ASN A 173 37.09 -1.78 -3.58
CA ASN A 173 37.55 -2.20 -2.26
C ASN A 173 36.45 -2.75 -1.33
N PHE A 174 35.59 -3.65 -1.85
CA PHE A 174 34.61 -4.37 -1.04
C PHE A 174 34.62 -5.87 -1.30
N GLY A 175 34.15 -6.64 -0.31
CA GLY A 175 33.91 -8.08 -0.43
C GLY A 175 32.62 -8.49 0.27
N GLY A 176 32.10 -9.67 -0.09
CA GLY A 176 30.97 -10.27 0.61
C GLY A 176 29.58 -9.76 0.21
N ARG A 177 29.46 -8.95 -0.85
CA ARG A 177 28.15 -8.48 -1.32
C ARG A 177 27.41 -9.61 -2.02
N LYS A 178 26.13 -9.77 -1.70
CA LYS A 178 25.27 -10.75 -2.35
C LYS A 178 24.85 -10.27 -3.74
N CYS A 179 24.88 -11.18 -4.71
CA CYS A 179 24.39 -10.99 -6.07
C CYS A 179 23.54 -12.20 -6.42
N TRP A 180 22.32 -11.97 -6.90
CA TRP A 180 21.45 -13.04 -7.37
C TRP A 180 21.41 -13.01 -8.90
N VAL A 181 21.71 -14.15 -9.53
CA VAL A 181 21.71 -14.31 -10.98
C VAL A 181 20.57 -15.24 -11.35
N TYR A 182 19.63 -14.74 -12.16
CA TYR A 182 18.61 -15.58 -12.76
C TYR A 182 19.13 -16.18 -14.06
N THR A 183 18.96 -17.48 -14.23
CA THR A 183 19.16 -18.20 -15.49
C THR A 183 17.81 -18.73 -15.96
N PRO A 184 17.43 -18.54 -17.23
CA PRO A 184 16.18 -19.07 -17.76
C PRO A 184 16.18 -20.61 -17.79
N PRO A 185 15.02 -21.24 -18.01
CA PRO A 185 14.97 -22.66 -18.35
C PRO A 185 15.94 -22.96 -19.50
N ASP A 186 16.55 -24.16 -19.49
CA ASP A 186 17.44 -24.62 -20.54
C ASP A 186 18.72 -23.78 -20.74
N TYR A 187 19.06 -22.89 -19.78
CA TYR A 187 20.31 -22.13 -19.82
C TYR A 187 21.55 -23.02 -19.89
N ASP A 188 21.53 -24.16 -19.20
CA ASP A 188 22.64 -25.11 -19.18
C ASP A 188 22.75 -25.95 -20.47
N SER A 189 21.73 -25.93 -21.34
CA SER A 189 21.66 -26.74 -22.59
C SER A 189 21.83 -25.92 -23.88
N GLY A 190 21.83 -24.58 -23.82
CA GLY A 190 22.06 -23.68 -24.94
C GLY A 190 23.51 -23.18 -25.02
N TYR A 191 24.21 -23.45 -26.13
CA TYR A 191 25.59 -23.00 -26.38
C TYR A 191 25.69 -21.52 -26.82
N GLU A 192 24.57 -20.78 -26.87
CA GLU A 192 24.58 -19.36 -27.19
C GLU A 192 24.46 -18.52 -25.91
N PRO A 193 25.43 -17.64 -25.61
CA PRO A 193 25.30 -16.71 -24.50
C PRO A 193 24.12 -15.77 -24.79
N LEU A 194 23.08 -15.88 -23.96
CA LEU A 194 21.97 -14.93 -23.97
C LEU A 194 22.52 -13.53 -23.66
N PRO A 195 22.00 -12.48 -24.31
CA PRO A 195 22.45 -11.13 -24.04
C PRO A 195 22.15 -10.79 -22.58
N ALA A 196 23.21 -10.64 -21.78
CA ALA A 196 23.14 -9.81 -20.59
C ALA A 196 23.07 -8.37 -21.08
N ASP A 197 21.95 -7.70 -20.87
CA ASP A 197 21.82 -6.28 -21.19
C ASP A 197 22.98 -5.53 -20.55
N ARG A 198 23.87 -5.01 -21.42
CA ARG A 198 24.94 -4.11 -21.00
C ARG A 198 24.25 -2.85 -20.48
N ALA A 199 24.26 -2.67 -19.16
CA ALA A 199 23.97 -1.37 -18.58
C ALA A 199 24.94 -0.35 -19.20
N ALA A 200 24.37 0.63 -19.90
CA ALA A 200 25.09 1.76 -20.51
C ALA A 200 25.57 2.75 -19.44
#